data_AF-A0A840GKE6-F1
#
_entry.id   AF-A0A840GKE6-F1
#
_cell.length_a   1.000
_cell.length_b   1.000
_cell.length_c   1.000
_cell.angle_alpha   90.00
_cell.angle_beta   90.00
_cell.angle_gamma   90.00
#
_symmetry.space_group_name_H-M   'P 1'
#
loop_
_entity.id
_entity.type
_entity.pdbx_description
1 polymer ?
#
loop_
_entity_poly.entity_id
_entity_poly.type
_entity_poly.pdbx_seq_one_letter_code
_entity_poly.pdbx_strand_id
1 'polypeptide(L)'
;MAFSVSENVTRGPAVLCLHTFIILDIMRDPTRDNANPADRLAALSILSAMKSTSQIVGLLAEQVQVEFMEYVKTVREEAERALSKLRERLRRLDAIKVALGAHGVADISHYDDHVSRSKLIAECVVRRQQCFFRQVS
;
A
#
# COMPACT_ATOMS: atom_id res chain seq x y z
N MET A 1 11.37 -11.93 -16.36
CA MET A 1 11.02 -12.47 -17.68
C MET A 1 9.88 -11.62 -18.20
N ALA A 2 10.14 -10.77 -19.19
CA ALA A 2 9.07 -10.20 -20.01
C ALA A 2 8.59 -11.27 -20.98
N PHE A 3 7.28 -11.34 -21.18
CA PHE A 3 6.65 -12.24 -22.14
C PHE A 3 6.14 -11.42 -23.32
N SER A 4 6.29 -11.93 -24.54
CA SER A 4 5.63 -11.34 -25.70
C SER A 4 4.11 -11.33 -25.52
N VAL A 5 3.40 -10.40 -26.17
CA VAL A 5 1.92 -10.39 -26.21
C VAL A 5 1.39 -11.75 -26.68
N SER A 6 2.02 -12.34 -27.70
CA SER A 6 1.66 -13.67 -28.21
C SER A 6 1.89 -14.80 -27.20
N GLU A 7 2.92 -14.71 -26.36
CA GLU A 7 3.21 -15.68 -25.29
C GLU A 7 2.25 -15.57 -24.10
N ASN A 8 1.81 -14.35 -23.75
CA ASN A 8 0.77 -14.16 -22.74
C ASN A 8 -0.56 -14.74 -23.22
N VAL A 9 -0.96 -14.49 -24.47
CA VAL A 9 -2.20 -15.05 -25.03
C VAL A 9 -2.19 -16.58 -25.03
N THR A 10 -1.05 -17.22 -25.32
CA THR A 10 -0.94 -18.69 -25.30
C THR A 10 -0.90 -19.29 -23.90
N ARG A 11 -0.35 -18.58 -22.90
CA ARG A 11 -0.31 -19.05 -21.51
C ARG A 11 -1.60 -18.80 -20.72
N GLY A 12 -2.44 -17.88 -21.19
CA GLY A 12 -3.67 -17.48 -20.51
C GLY A 12 -3.50 -16.97 -19.06
N PRO A 13 -2.42 -16.23 -18.69
CA PRO A 13 -2.31 -15.69 -17.36
C PRO A 13 -3.36 -14.59 -17.15
N ALA A 14 -3.82 -14.42 -15.91
CA ALA A 14 -4.68 -13.31 -15.56
C ALA A 14 -3.88 -11.99 -15.65
N VAL A 15 -4.40 -11.03 -16.40
CA VAL A 15 -3.80 -9.70 -16.51
C VAL A 15 -4.49 -8.74 -15.54
N LEU A 16 -3.72 -8.15 -14.63
CA LEU A 16 -4.20 -7.16 -13.68
C LEU A 16 -3.72 -5.76 -14.08
N CYS A 17 -4.66 -4.93 -14.53
CA CYS A 17 -4.38 -3.51 -14.79
C CYS A 17 -4.34 -2.75 -13.47
N LEU A 18 -3.18 -2.18 -13.14
CA LEU A 18 -3.00 -1.44 -11.90
C LEU A 18 -3.40 0.03 -12.10
N HIS A 19 -4.25 0.52 -11.20
CA HIS A 19 -4.66 1.91 -11.13
C HIS A 19 -3.93 2.63 -9.98
N THR A 20 -3.61 3.92 -10.14
CA THR A 20 -2.89 4.73 -9.14
C THR A 20 -3.52 4.63 -7.74
N PHE A 21 -4.84 4.83 -7.65
CA PHE A 21 -5.56 4.72 -6.38
C PHE A 21 -5.43 3.35 -5.68
N ILE A 22 -5.35 2.24 -6.42
CA ILE A 22 -5.16 0.90 -5.83
C ILE A 22 -3.78 0.80 -5.18
N ILE A 23 -2.76 1.37 -5.81
CA ILE A 23 -1.39 1.38 -5.28
C ILE A 23 -1.30 2.30 -4.06
N LEU A 24 -1.94 3.47 -4.11
CA LEU A 24 -1.95 4.43 -3.00
C LEU A 24 -2.77 3.94 -1.80
N ASP A 25 -3.77 3.08 -2.01
CA ASP A 25 -4.56 2.48 -0.92
C ASP A 25 -3.70 1.64 0.04
N ILE A 26 -2.58 1.07 -0.42
CA ILE A 26 -1.58 0.40 0.43
C ILE A 26 -1.02 1.36 1.49
N MET A 27 -0.84 2.63 1.12
CA MET A 27 -0.25 3.67 1.96
C MET A 27 -1.25 4.48 2.76
N ARG A 28 -2.54 4.36 2.44
CA ARG A 28 -3.58 5.20 3.04
C ARG A 28 -3.70 4.96 4.53
N ASP A 29 -4.14 6.02 5.19
CA ASP A 29 -4.37 6.09 6.62
C ASP A 29 -5.11 4.83 7.15
N PRO A 30 -4.51 4.07 8.10
CA PRO A 30 -5.12 2.88 8.70
C PRO A 30 -6.26 3.19 9.66
N THR A 31 -6.48 4.45 10.01
CA THR A 31 -7.51 4.88 10.97
C THR A 31 -8.83 5.32 10.32
N ARG A 32 -8.92 5.28 8.98
CA ARG A 32 -10.15 5.60 8.26
C ARG A 32 -11.26 4.61 8.60
N ASP A 33 -12.50 5.11 8.68
CA ASP A 33 -13.68 4.28 8.99
C ASP A 33 -13.90 3.14 7.98
N ASN A 34 -13.45 3.32 6.74
CA ASN A 34 -13.53 2.33 5.68
C ASN A 34 -12.25 1.50 5.51
N ALA A 35 -11.27 1.62 6.41
CA ALA A 35 -10.06 0.82 6.34
C ALA A 35 -10.38 -0.65 6.70
N ASN A 36 -10.31 -1.54 5.71
CA ASN A 36 -10.56 -2.95 5.90
C ASN A 36 -9.25 -3.76 5.82
N PRO A 37 -8.90 -4.58 6.84
CA PRO A 37 -7.73 -5.44 6.78
C PRO A 37 -7.78 -6.47 5.65
N ALA A 38 -8.98 -6.92 5.24
CA ALA A 38 -9.14 -7.86 4.14
C ALA A 38 -8.62 -7.29 2.81
N ASP A 39 -8.86 -6.00 2.55
CA ASP A 39 -8.41 -5.32 1.32
C ASP A 39 -6.88 -5.24 1.29
N ARG A 40 -6.25 -4.97 2.44
CA ARG A 40 -4.78 -4.95 2.56
C ARG A 40 -4.18 -6.33 2.35
N LEU A 41 -4.79 -7.37 2.93
CA LEU A 41 -4.36 -8.76 2.73
C LEU A 41 -4.53 -9.21 1.28
N ALA A 42 -5.62 -8.84 0.63
CA ALA A 42 -5.85 -9.12 -0.78
C ALA A 42 -4.80 -8.44 -1.66
N ALA A 43 -4.52 -7.15 -1.44
CA ALA A 43 -3.48 -6.42 -2.17
C ALA A 43 -2.09 -7.06 -2.00
N LEU A 44 -1.72 -7.46 -0.78
CA LEU A 44 -0.45 -8.15 -0.51
C LEU A 44 -0.39 -9.54 -1.15
N SER A 45 -1.51 -10.27 -1.15
CA SER A 45 -1.61 -11.61 -1.76
C SER A 45 -1.45 -11.53 -3.27
N ILE A 46 -2.11 -10.57 -3.91
CA ILE A 46 -1.95 -10.28 -5.34
C ILE A 46 -0.50 -9.90 -5.65
N LEU A 47 0.10 -9.00 -4.86
CA LEU A 47 1.49 -8.61 -5.04
C LEU A 47 2.44 -9.82 -4.88
N SER A 48 2.17 -10.70 -3.93
CA SER A 48 2.93 -11.94 -3.73
C SER A 48 2.77 -12.88 -4.92
N ALA A 49 1.55 -13.09 -5.43
CA ALA A 49 1.28 -13.92 -6.60
C ALA A 49 1.96 -13.38 -7.86
N MET A 50 1.96 -12.06 -8.07
CA MET A 50 2.73 -11.39 -9.12
C MET A 50 4.25 -11.54 -8.95
N LYS A 51 4.73 -11.81 -7.72
CA LYS A 51 6.15 -12.01 -7.43
C LYS A 51 6.60 -13.45 -7.67
N SER A 52 5.78 -14.43 -7.29
CA SER A 52 6.14 -15.84 -7.19
C SER A 52 5.61 -16.73 -8.31
N THR A 53 4.53 -16.34 -8.97
CA THR A 53 3.87 -17.15 -10.01
C THR A 53 3.86 -16.43 -11.35
N SER A 54 3.92 -17.17 -12.46
CA SER A 54 3.66 -16.63 -13.80
C SER A 54 2.16 -16.56 -14.13
N GLN A 55 1.27 -16.68 -13.13
CA GLN A 55 -0.18 -16.75 -13.32
C GLN A 55 -0.85 -15.37 -13.33
N ILE A 56 -0.25 -14.37 -12.67
CA ILE A 56 -0.75 -12.98 -12.68
C ILE A 56 0.33 -12.07 -13.25
N VAL A 57 -0.01 -11.40 -14.35
CA VAL A 57 0.82 -10.35 -14.96
C VAL A 57 0.20 -9.01 -14.62
N GLY A 58 0.91 -8.18 -13.84
CA GLY A 58 0.49 -6.81 -13.63
C GLY A 58 0.84 -5.94 -14.84
N LEU A 59 -0.06 -5.05 -15.23
CA LEU A 59 0.18 -4.03 -16.25
C LEU A 59 0.10 -2.66 -15.59
N LEU A 60 1.12 -1.83 -15.79
CA LEU A 60 1.18 -0.46 -15.29
C LEU A 60 1.39 0.48 -16.46
N ALA A 61 0.41 1.35 -16.72
CA ALA A 61 0.57 2.41 -17.70
C ALA A 61 1.59 3.45 -17.21
N GLU A 62 2.28 4.12 -18.14
CA GLU A 62 3.22 5.20 -17.81
C GLU A 62 2.53 6.33 -17.04
N GLN A 63 1.31 6.69 -17.43
CA GLN A 63 0.50 7.71 -16.73
C GLN A 63 0.30 7.37 -15.25
N VAL A 64 0.10 6.09 -14.90
CA VAL A 64 -0.05 5.66 -13.50
C VAL A 64 1.22 5.91 -12.69
N GLN A 65 2.40 5.85 -13.32
CA GLN A 65 3.66 6.18 -12.65
C GLN A 65 3.75 7.68 -12.36
N VAL A 66 3.36 8.51 -13.33
CA VAL A 66 3.34 9.97 -13.17
C VAL A 66 2.38 10.36 -12.05
N GLU A 67 1.15 9.86 -12.09
CA GLU A 67 0.15 10.11 -11.06
C GLU A 67 0.61 9.60 -9.68
N PHE A 68 1.26 8.43 -9.62
CA PHE A 68 1.82 7.93 -8.36
C PHE A 68 2.86 8.89 -7.78
N MET A 69 3.77 9.42 -8.61
CA MET A 69 4.78 10.38 -8.14
C MET A 69 4.19 11.73 -7.72
N GLU A 70 3.08 12.15 -8.32
CA GLU A 70 2.34 13.33 -7.93
C GLU A 70 1.69 13.17 -6.54
N TYR A 71 1.03 12.03 -6.30
CA TYR A 71 0.19 11.85 -5.10
C TYR A 71 0.88 11.17 -3.91
N VAL A 72 1.98 10.43 -4.12
CA VAL A 72 2.64 9.64 -3.05
C VAL A 72 3.03 10.50 -1.84
N LYS A 73 3.48 11.74 -2.07
CA LYS A 73 3.86 12.66 -1.00
C LYS A 73 2.65 13.06 -0.17
N THR A 74 1.56 13.44 -0.82
CA THR A 74 0.32 13.88 -0.16
C THR A 74 -0.29 12.75 0.66
N VAL A 75 -0.41 11.55 0.08
CA VAL A 75 -0.96 10.38 0.79
C VAL A 75 -0.11 9.98 2.00
N ARG A 76 1.22 10.05 1.86
CA ARG A 76 2.16 9.82 2.98
C ARG A 76 1.89 10.81 4.12
N GLU A 77 1.82 12.10 3.81
CA GLU A 77 1.59 13.16 4.81
C GLU A 77 0.22 13.04 5.48
N GLU A 78 -0.81 12.64 4.73
CA GLU A 78 -2.13 12.35 5.29
C GLU A 78 -2.09 11.21 6.32
N ALA A 79 -1.45 10.09 5.97
CA ALA A 79 -1.30 8.96 6.88
C ALA A 79 -0.47 9.32 8.13
N GLU A 80 0.61 10.08 7.98
CA GLU A 80 1.42 10.58 9.10
C GLU A 80 0.59 11.48 10.03
N ARG A 81 -0.16 12.43 9.46
CA ARG A 81 -1.04 13.32 10.22
C ARG A 81 -2.11 12.54 10.98
N ALA A 82 -2.71 11.52 10.36
CA ALA A 82 -3.74 10.71 11.00
C ALA A 82 -3.19 9.89 12.18
N LEU A 83 -2.04 9.22 12.01
CA LEU A 83 -1.38 8.50 13.10
C LEU A 83 -0.94 9.44 14.23
N SER A 84 -0.48 10.65 13.91
CA SER A 84 -0.17 11.67 14.92
C SER A 84 -1.41 12.06 15.73
N LYS A 85 -2.54 12.30 15.07
CA LYS A 85 -3.83 12.59 15.73
C LYS A 85 -4.31 11.42 16.59
N LEU A 86 -4.13 10.18 16.13
CA LEU A 86 -4.44 8.98 16.92
C LEU A 86 -3.59 8.93 18.20
N ARG A 87 -2.27 9.15 18.10
CA ARG A 87 -1.37 9.22 19.26
C ARG A 87 -1.82 10.27 20.28
N GLU A 88 -2.19 11.46 19.81
CA GLU A 88 -2.69 12.53 20.68
C GLU A 88 -4.00 12.14 21.39
N ARG A 89 -4.95 11.55 20.65
CA ARG A 89 -6.21 11.05 21.22
C ARG A 89 -5.99 9.99 22.29
N LEU A 90 -5.10 9.03 22.03
CA LEU A 90 -4.76 7.97 22.99
C LEU A 90 -4.12 8.55 24.25
N ARG A 91 -3.13 9.47 24.12
CA ARG A 91 -2.52 10.16 25.26
C ARG A 91 -3.55 10.89 26.13
N ARG A 92 -4.53 11.54 25.51
CA ARG A 92 -5.63 12.21 26.24
C ARG A 92 -6.50 11.21 26.99
N LEU A 93 -6.85 10.08 26.39
CA LEU A 93 -7.63 9.03 27.04
C LEU A 93 -6.86 8.39 28.20
N ASP A 94 -5.57 8.12 28.01
CA ASP A 94 -4.70 7.59 29.06
C ASP A 94 -4.60 8.55 30.25
N ALA A 95 -4.45 9.86 29.99
CA ALA A 95 -4.45 10.87 31.05
C ALA A 95 -5.76 10.92 31.86
N ILE A 96 -6.91 10.83 31.19
CA ILE A 96 -8.23 10.77 31.85
C ILE A 96 -8.35 9.50 32.69
N LYS A 97 -7.96 8.35 32.12
CA LYS A 97 -8.02 7.05 32.80
C LYS A 97 -7.14 7.02 34.05
N VAL A 98 -5.93 7.59 33.98
CA VAL A 98 -5.03 7.75 35.13
C VAL A 98 -5.67 8.64 36.21
N ALA A 99 -6.30 9.75 35.82
CA ALA A 99 -7.01 10.62 36.76
C ALA A 99 -8.19 9.90 37.47
N LEU A 100 -8.78 8.89 36.83
CA LEU A 100 -9.84 8.04 37.38
C LEU A 100 -9.31 6.81 38.15
N GLY A 101 -7.99 6.72 38.40
CA GLY A 101 -7.38 5.67 39.21
C GLY A 101 -7.13 4.34 38.48
N ALA A 102 -7.30 4.30 37.15
CA ALA A 102 -6.99 3.11 36.36
C ALA A 102 -5.57 3.17 35.78
N HIS A 103 -4.97 2.00 35.57
CA HIS A 103 -3.58 1.86 35.10
C HIS A 103 -3.50 1.31 33.67
N GLY A 104 -2.42 1.66 32.96
CA GLY A 104 -2.09 1.16 31.62
C GLY A 104 -2.22 2.22 30.53
N VAL A 105 -1.28 2.19 29.59
CA VAL A 105 -1.12 3.13 28.46
C VAL A 105 -1.39 2.37 27.17
N ALA A 106 -2.07 3.00 26.21
CA ALA A 106 -2.23 2.41 24.89
C ALA A 106 -0.89 2.38 24.14
N ASP A 107 -0.41 1.18 23.78
CA ASP A 107 0.79 1.01 22.96
C ASP A 107 0.44 0.87 21.47
N ILE A 108 0.92 1.81 20.68
CA ILE A 108 0.79 1.82 19.23
C ILE A 108 2.15 1.97 18.52
N SER A 109 3.25 1.64 19.21
CA SER A 109 4.63 1.69 18.67
C SER A 109 4.80 0.87 17.38
N HIS A 110 4.04 -0.20 17.21
CA HIS A 110 4.02 -1.02 15.98
C HIS A 110 3.52 -0.27 14.73
N TYR A 111 3.00 0.95 14.88
CA TYR A 111 2.66 1.86 13.78
C TYR A 111 3.74 2.90 13.47
N ASP A 112 4.85 2.96 14.22
CA ASP A 112 5.88 4.00 14.05
C ASP A 112 6.53 3.96 12.67
N ASP A 113 6.73 2.77 12.11
CA ASP A 113 7.26 2.56 10.77
C ASP A 113 6.17 2.34 9.71
N HIS A 114 4.87 2.40 10.08
CA HIS A 114 3.77 1.98 9.21
C HIS A 114 3.80 2.69 7.86
N VAL A 115 3.94 4.02 7.87
CA VAL A 115 3.93 4.84 6.65
C VAL A 115 5.13 4.50 5.77
N SER A 116 6.32 4.39 6.35
CA SER A 116 7.55 4.04 5.63
C SER A 116 7.47 2.64 5.04
N ARG A 117 7.01 1.66 5.81
CA ARG A 117 6.85 0.27 5.39
C ARG A 117 5.82 0.15 4.26
N SER A 118 4.67 0.79 4.38
CA SER A 118 3.64 0.80 3.33
C SER A 118 4.12 1.51 2.06
N LYS A 119 4.88 2.59 2.18
CA LYS A 119 5.50 3.29 1.03
C LYS A 119 6.45 2.39 0.25
N LEU A 120 7.32 1.66 0.94
CA LEU A 120 8.26 0.72 0.30
C LEU A 120 7.52 -0.36 -0.50
N ILE A 121 6.39 -0.84 0.02
CA ILE A 121 5.55 -1.82 -0.67
C ILE A 121 4.95 -1.20 -1.95
N ALA A 122 4.35 -0.01 -1.84
CA ALA A 122 3.76 0.70 -2.99
C ALA A 122 4.80 0.99 -4.08
N GLU A 123 5.98 1.50 -3.71
CA GLU A 123 7.07 1.74 -4.64
C GLU A 123 7.60 0.45 -5.29
N CYS A 124 7.59 -0.68 -4.56
CA CYS A 124 7.96 -1.98 -5.10
C CYS A 124 7.00 -2.42 -6.23
N VAL A 125 5.71 -2.13 -6.09
CA VAL A 125 4.70 -2.40 -7.13
C VAL A 125 5.03 -1.60 -8.39
N VAL A 126 5.28 -0.30 -8.25
CA VAL A 126 5.55 0.60 -9.37
C VAL A 126 6.87 0.26 -10.09
N ARG A 127 7.96 0.07 -9.33
CA ARG A 127 9.29 -0.22 -9.89
C ARG A 127 9.37 -1.54 -10.64
N ARG A 128 8.69 -2.58 -10.16
CA ARG A 128 8.75 -3.91 -10.81
C ARG A 128 8.12 -3.89 -12.21
N GLN A 129 7.12 -3.03 -12.43
CA GLN A 129 6.46 -2.90 -13.72
C GLN A 129 7.25 -2.04 -14.72
N GLN A 130 8.14 -1.16 -14.25
CA GLN A 130 9.10 -0.48 -15.13
C GLN A 130 10.04 -1.46 -15.85
N CYS A 131 10.42 -2.56 -15.19
CA CYS A 131 11.22 -3.61 -15.83
C CYS A 131 10.45 -4.36 -16.94
N PHE A 132 9.12 -4.42 -16.86
CA PHE A 132 8.30 -5.09 -17.87
C PHE A 132 8.16 -4.22 -19.13
N PHE A 133 7.88 -2.92 -18.98
CA PHE A 133 7.63 -2.05 -20.13
C PHE A 133 8.89 -1.77 -20.97
N ARG A 134 10.07 -1.63 -20.33
CA ARG A 134 11.35 -1.43 -21.03
C ARG A 134 11.86 -2.65 -21.82
N GLN A 135 11.27 -3.83 -21.62
CA GLN A 135 11.62 -5.04 -22.37
C GLN A 135 10.68 -5.29 -23.57
N VAL A 136 9.60 -4.51 -23.71
CA VAL A 136 8.57 -4.67 -24.75
C VAL A 136 8.52 -3.47 -25.70
N SER A 137 9.20 -2.36 -25.37
CA SER A 137 9.42 -1.20 -26.26
C SER A 137 10.77 -1.32 -26.96
#